data_AF-A0A5C6SAF2-F1
#
_entry.id   AF-A0A5C6SAF2-F1
#
_cell.length_a   1.000
_cell.length_b   1.000
_cell.length_c   1.000
_cell.angle_alpha   90.00
_cell.angle_beta   90.00
_cell.angle_gamma   90.00
#
_symmetry.space_group_name_H-M   'P 1'
#
loop_
_entity.id
_entity.type
_entity.pdbx_description
1 polymer ?
#
loop_
_entity_poly.entity_id
_entity_poly.type
_entity_poly.pdbx_seq_one_letter_code
_entity_poly.pdbx_strand_id
1 'polypeptide(L)'
;MIKRTAILLMTAALPGLASAEDVFIRIEAKRGTDEALAAAAQWQQRVGDLPAVIFPLGATWTGIGLGPLPREDAEARMTALKTARTIPADSLLTPAAEVQATPLAPGSADQTATGSADSAPDAAASSTAGITPPDPIDVAPAGPDHFIRLEAFQNRAEADTALAKWRETVPEAGLWQMPNGWFGVAVGPLDEAAANQWLGALKAGGAIPEDSLIATGSEMGTSAVSGTVPEWPANPEKLPEMPPLAEVQDLLKWAGFYEGEIDGQSGPQTRAAIAAAVASQREAADTALALLKLEESRTAWRNEMGLSTLEDDYTGLSLLAPMTRLQHDRNERALSIYGPADNSGAAMILFSAPGGQQEMLDMTGLVTALGWVPAPVRDIRKGAATLTGRNDTHIGRAEARVAEGQVEGWVLIWPVEDEANAPRIASEIEKSFTRAMPTKSERDAEAAANAPMDETPAPDAATDAAPATVPAQTPASN
;
A
#
# COMPACT_ATOMS: atom_id res chain seq x y z
N MET A 1 -50.16 42.17 45.74
CA MET A 1 -49.70 42.12 44.34
C MET A 1 -48.78 40.92 44.18
N ILE A 2 -48.86 39.96 43.27
CA ILE A 2 -49.78 39.52 42.20
C ILE A 2 -49.53 38.00 42.09
N LYS A 3 -50.59 37.18 42.07
CA LYS A 3 -50.53 35.73 41.79
C LYS A 3 -50.18 35.50 40.32
N ARG A 4 -49.22 34.62 40.00
CA ARG A 4 -48.94 34.20 38.61
C ARG A 4 -49.52 32.81 38.36
N THR A 5 -50.63 32.81 37.66
CA THR A 5 -51.35 31.65 37.12
C THR A 5 -50.53 31.00 36.01
N ALA A 6 -50.29 29.70 36.10
CA ALA A 6 -49.74 28.89 35.01
C ALA A 6 -50.87 28.54 34.03
N ILE A 7 -50.73 28.96 32.77
CA ILE A 7 -51.61 28.58 31.67
C ILE A 7 -50.91 27.45 30.91
N LEU A 8 -51.52 26.26 30.96
CA LEU A 8 -51.20 25.10 30.14
C LEU A 8 -51.83 25.32 28.75
N LEU A 9 -51.01 25.59 27.73
CA LEU A 9 -51.45 25.67 26.33
C LEU A 9 -51.37 24.27 25.71
N MET A 10 -52.50 23.56 25.73
CA MET A 10 -52.73 22.37 24.91
C MET A 10 -52.90 22.81 23.46
N THR A 11 -51.91 22.53 22.60
CA THR A 11 -52.04 22.67 21.14
C THR A 11 -52.68 21.40 20.60
N ALA A 12 -53.95 21.49 20.22
CA ALA A 12 -54.62 20.48 19.43
C ALA A 12 -54.03 20.49 18.01
N ALA A 13 -53.38 19.39 17.62
CA ALA A 13 -53.00 19.15 16.24
C ALA A 13 -54.26 18.88 15.42
N LEU A 14 -54.64 19.81 14.53
CA LEU A 14 -55.54 19.49 13.44
C LEU A 14 -54.79 18.57 12.47
N PRO A 15 -55.33 17.39 12.07
CA PRO A 15 -54.80 16.66 10.94
C PRO A 15 -55.00 17.52 9.69
N GLY A 16 -53.91 18.05 9.15
CA GLY A 16 -53.91 18.63 7.83
C GLY A 16 -54.31 17.55 6.82
N LEU A 17 -55.32 17.84 6.01
CA LEU A 17 -55.62 17.10 4.79
C LEU A 17 -54.34 17.08 3.94
N ALA A 18 -53.63 15.95 3.91
CA ALA A 18 -52.53 15.73 2.99
C ALA A 18 -53.09 15.79 1.58
N SER A 19 -52.71 16.80 0.81
CA SER A 19 -53.01 16.82 -0.63
C SER A 19 -52.21 15.69 -1.26
N ALA A 20 -52.90 14.68 -1.82
CA ALA A 20 -52.29 13.62 -2.59
C ALA A 20 -51.67 14.23 -3.86
N GLU A 21 -50.36 14.47 -3.82
CA GLU A 21 -49.63 14.96 -4.99
C GLU A 21 -49.29 13.78 -5.89
N ASP A 22 -49.64 13.90 -7.16
CA ASP A 22 -49.34 12.92 -8.19
C ASP A 22 -47.86 13.02 -8.62
N VAL A 23 -47.18 11.88 -8.70
CA VAL A 23 -45.77 11.78 -9.07
C VAL A 23 -45.55 10.68 -10.11
N PHE A 24 -44.46 10.80 -10.87
CA PHE A 24 -43.93 9.75 -11.74
C PHE A 24 -42.75 9.07 -11.08
N ILE A 25 -42.66 7.75 -11.19
CA ILE A 25 -41.44 7.01 -10.87
C ILE A 25 -40.51 7.14 -12.08
N ARG A 26 -39.52 8.02 -12.03
CA ARG A 26 -38.51 8.19 -13.07
C ARG A 26 -37.51 7.06 -12.98
N ILE A 27 -37.42 6.27 -14.04
CA ILE A 27 -36.64 5.04 -14.09
C ILE A 27 -35.38 5.17 -14.94
N GLU A 28 -35.39 6.07 -15.92
CA GLU A 28 -34.27 6.23 -16.84
C GLU A 28 -34.32 7.62 -17.50
N ALA A 29 -33.20 8.09 -18.03
CA ALA A 29 -33.13 9.23 -18.92
C ALA A 29 -32.28 8.89 -20.14
N LYS A 30 -32.72 9.30 -21.33
CA LYS A 30 -32.01 9.09 -22.60
C LYS A 30 -31.67 10.43 -23.26
N ARG A 31 -30.63 10.44 -24.08
CA ARG A 31 -30.32 11.59 -24.95
C ARG A 31 -31.22 11.51 -26.17
N GLY A 32 -31.99 12.56 -26.41
CA GLY A 32 -32.95 12.60 -27.51
C GLY A 32 -34.26 11.86 -27.25
N THR A 33 -35.30 12.26 -27.96
CA THR A 33 -36.69 11.83 -27.72
C THR A 33 -37.00 10.47 -28.35
N ASP A 34 -36.43 10.14 -29.51
CA ASP A 34 -36.70 8.86 -30.19
C ASP A 34 -36.16 7.66 -29.40
N GLU A 35 -34.95 7.79 -28.84
CA GLU A 35 -34.38 6.78 -27.94
C GLU A 35 -35.19 6.64 -26.65
N ALA A 36 -35.67 7.77 -26.10
CA ALA A 36 -36.51 7.77 -24.91
C ALA A 36 -37.87 7.10 -25.17
N LEU A 37 -38.48 7.30 -26.34
CA LEU A 37 -39.73 6.64 -26.73
C LEU A 37 -39.55 5.13 -26.91
N ALA A 38 -38.46 4.71 -27.57
CA ALA A 38 -38.16 3.29 -27.75
C ALA A 38 -37.91 2.60 -26.40
N ALA A 39 -37.14 3.23 -25.51
CA ALA A 39 -36.90 2.72 -24.17
C ALA A 39 -38.17 2.74 -23.31
N ALA A 40 -38.98 3.79 -23.37
CA ALA A 40 -40.25 3.86 -22.64
C ALA A 40 -41.24 2.79 -23.11
N ALA A 41 -41.24 2.40 -24.39
CA ALA A 41 -42.08 1.30 -24.89
C ALA A 41 -41.64 -0.05 -24.33
N GLN A 42 -40.32 -0.26 -24.18
CA GLN A 42 -39.77 -1.44 -23.52
C GLN A 42 -40.12 -1.48 -22.03
N TRP A 43 -40.06 -0.33 -21.36
CA TRP A 43 -40.47 -0.19 -19.96
C TRP A 43 -41.97 -0.40 -19.76
N GLN A 44 -42.80 0.10 -20.68
CA GLN A 44 -44.24 -0.16 -20.70
C GLN A 44 -44.54 -1.65 -20.78
N GLN A 45 -43.80 -2.41 -21.59
CA GLN A 45 -43.96 -3.87 -21.71
C GLN A 45 -43.43 -4.61 -20.47
N ARG A 46 -42.34 -4.12 -19.87
CA ARG A 46 -41.68 -4.76 -18.72
C ARG A 46 -42.46 -4.59 -17.42
N VAL A 47 -42.97 -3.39 -17.16
CA VAL A 47 -43.73 -3.08 -15.93
C VAL A 47 -45.20 -3.40 -16.15
N GLY A 48 -45.77 -3.02 -17.30
CA GLY A 48 -47.08 -3.50 -17.79
C GLY A 48 -48.30 -2.98 -17.02
N ASP A 49 -48.19 -2.81 -15.71
CA ASP A 49 -49.27 -2.40 -14.81
C ASP A 49 -49.35 -0.88 -14.60
N LEU A 50 -48.33 -0.15 -15.03
CA LEU A 50 -48.29 1.32 -15.00
C LEU A 50 -48.05 1.90 -16.40
N PRO A 51 -48.72 3.00 -16.75
CA PRO A 51 -48.43 3.71 -17.98
C PRO A 51 -47.03 4.33 -17.93
N ALA A 52 -46.25 4.09 -18.98
CA ALA A 52 -44.97 4.74 -19.22
C ALA A 52 -45.20 6.06 -19.95
N VAL A 53 -44.47 7.08 -19.52
CA VAL A 53 -44.47 8.42 -20.08
C VAL A 53 -43.04 8.86 -20.33
N ILE A 54 -42.87 9.83 -21.23
CA ILE A 54 -41.61 10.55 -21.38
C ILE A 54 -41.80 12.03 -21.06
N PHE A 55 -40.78 12.69 -20.54
CA PHE A 55 -40.80 14.13 -20.28
C PHE A 55 -39.41 14.76 -20.44
N PRO A 56 -39.31 16.01 -20.90
CA PRO A 56 -38.04 16.69 -21.04
C PRO A 56 -37.41 16.99 -19.67
N LEU A 57 -36.12 16.70 -19.52
CA LEU A 57 -35.31 17.07 -18.34
C LEU A 57 -34.36 18.24 -18.62
N GLY A 58 -34.27 18.66 -19.89
CA GLY A 58 -33.39 19.74 -20.36
C GLY A 58 -33.35 19.77 -21.90
N ALA A 59 -32.41 20.52 -22.47
CA ALA A 59 -32.33 20.72 -23.92
C ALA A 59 -32.02 19.42 -24.72
N THR A 60 -31.38 18.43 -24.10
CA THR A 60 -30.88 17.23 -24.79
C THR A 60 -31.29 15.91 -24.14
N TRP A 61 -31.92 15.95 -22.96
CA TRP A 61 -32.24 14.77 -22.16
C TRP A 61 -33.74 14.63 -21.96
N THR A 62 -34.25 13.42 -22.16
CA THR A 62 -35.64 13.05 -21.97
C THR A 62 -35.72 11.94 -20.92
N GLY A 63 -36.43 12.22 -19.83
CA GLY A 63 -36.72 11.26 -18.77
C GLY A 63 -37.84 10.32 -19.17
N ILE A 64 -37.77 9.09 -18.67
CA ILE A 64 -38.77 8.04 -18.79
C ILE A 64 -39.35 7.79 -17.39
N GLY A 65 -40.66 7.86 -17.25
CA GLY A 65 -41.35 7.66 -15.98
C GLY A 65 -42.54 6.72 -16.07
N LEU A 66 -42.95 6.19 -14.92
CA LEU A 66 -44.13 5.34 -14.76
C LEU A 66 -45.15 6.05 -13.86
N GLY A 67 -46.41 6.11 -14.30
CA GLY A 67 -47.49 6.81 -13.57
C GLY A 67 -48.26 7.79 -14.46
N PRO A 68 -49.00 8.76 -13.89
CA PRO A 68 -48.86 9.27 -12.52
C PRO A 68 -49.56 8.40 -11.46
N LEU A 69 -49.04 8.45 -10.24
CA LEU A 69 -49.59 7.82 -9.04
C LEU A 69 -49.55 8.80 -7.87
N PRO A 70 -50.45 8.71 -6.87
CA PRO A 70 -50.29 9.41 -5.60
C PRO A 70 -48.93 9.08 -4.97
N ARG A 71 -48.26 10.06 -4.36
CA ARG A 71 -46.89 9.88 -3.83
C ARG A 71 -46.71 8.65 -2.94
N GLU A 72 -47.65 8.39 -2.01
CA GLU A 72 -47.58 7.24 -1.10
C GLU A 72 -47.60 5.91 -1.87
N ASP A 73 -48.48 5.78 -2.87
CA ASP A 73 -48.57 4.61 -3.74
C ASP A 73 -47.32 4.47 -4.62
N ALA A 74 -46.77 5.59 -5.11
CA ALA A 74 -45.57 5.61 -5.92
C ALA A 74 -44.31 5.18 -5.13
N GLU A 75 -44.18 5.56 -3.86
CA GLU A 75 -43.08 5.13 -2.97
C GLU A 75 -43.15 3.63 -2.68
N ALA A 76 -44.34 3.13 -2.34
CA ALA A 76 -44.58 1.71 -2.11
C ALA A 76 -44.29 0.89 -3.38
N ARG A 77 -44.78 1.36 -4.54
CA ARG A 77 -44.58 0.70 -5.83
C ARG A 77 -43.12 0.75 -6.29
N MET A 78 -42.43 1.88 -6.13
CA MET A 78 -41.00 2.01 -6.43
C MET A 78 -40.17 1.05 -5.57
N THR A 79 -40.47 0.95 -4.27
CA THR A 79 -39.77 0.04 -3.35
C THR A 79 -39.99 -1.41 -3.75
N ALA A 80 -41.22 -1.80 -4.08
CA ALA A 80 -41.53 -3.14 -4.57
C ALA A 80 -40.79 -3.46 -5.88
N LEU A 81 -40.79 -2.51 -6.84
CA LEU A 81 -40.11 -2.68 -8.13
C LEU A 81 -38.59 -2.73 -8.00
N LYS A 82 -37.98 -1.97 -7.08
CA LYS A 82 -36.54 -2.05 -6.77
C LYS A 82 -36.17 -3.34 -6.07
N THR A 83 -37.01 -3.79 -5.12
CA THR A 83 -36.80 -5.06 -4.39
C THR A 83 -36.90 -6.25 -5.33
N ALA A 84 -37.85 -6.22 -6.27
CA ALA A 84 -37.98 -7.19 -7.35
C ALA A 84 -36.92 -7.02 -8.46
N ARG A 85 -36.08 -5.98 -8.39
CA ARG A 85 -35.08 -5.58 -9.40
C ARG A 85 -35.69 -5.38 -10.80
N THR A 86 -36.98 -5.02 -10.85
CA THR A 86 -37.71 -4.73 -12.09
C THR A 86 -37.32 -3.38 -12.67
N ILE A 87 -36.98 -2.40 -11.81
CA ILE A 87 -36.50 -1.07 -12.20
C ILE A 87 -35.12 -0.79 -11.60
N PRO A 88 -34.35 0.17 -12.13
CA PRO A 88 -33.02 0.52 -11.62
C PRO A 88 -33.04 1.01 -10.16
N ALA A 89 -31.98 0.73 -9.40
CA ALA A 89 -31.89 1.09 -7.99
C ALA A 89 -31.86 2.62 -7.77
N ASP A 90 -31.42 3.37 -8.76
CA ASP A 90 -31.37 4.84 -8.83
C ASP A 90 -32.68 5.48 -9.34
N SER A 91 -33.75 4.69 -9.52
CA SER A 91 -35.07 5.26 -9.86
C SER A 91 -35.54 6.24 -8.77
N LEU A 92 -36.17 7.34 -9.16
CA LEU A 92 -36.52 8.44 -8.26
C LEU A 92 -37.90 9.05 -8.60
N LEU A 93 -38.56 9.65 -7.61
CA LEU A 93 -39.87 10.25 -7.81
C LEU A 93 -39.74 11.66 -8.37
N THR A 94 -40.56 11.98 -9.37
CA THR A 94 -40.64 13.30 -10.01
C THR A 94 -42.07 13.84 -9.90
N PRO A 95 -42.30 15.03 -9.33
CA PRO A 95 -43.62 15.65 -9.27
C PRO A 95 -44.26 15.77 -10.65
N ALA A 96 -45.50 15.28 -10.81
CA ALA A 96 -46.18 15.33 -12.11
C ALA A 96 -46.50 16.77 -12.56
N ALA A 97 -46.65 17.69 -11.60
CA ALA A 97 -46.91 19.11 -11.86
C ALA A 97 -45.69 19.86 -12.42
N GLU A 98 -44.47 19.34 -12.24
CA GLU A 98 -43.22 20.00 -12.65
C GLU A 98 -42.75 19.59 -14.05
N VAL A 99 -43.39 18.58 -14.66
CA VAL A 99 -42.95 17.99 -15.92
C VAL A 99 -44.07 17.91 -16.95
N GLN A 100 -43.74 18.20 -18.21
CA GLN A 100 -44.66 18.00 -19.33
C GLN A 100 -44.55 16.56 -19.83
N ALA A 101 -45.33 15.67 -19.22
CA ALA A 101 -45.36 14.26 -19.58
C ALA A 101 -46.14 14.00 -20.87
N THR A 102 -45.52 13.27 -21.79
CA THR A 102 -46.14 12.74 -23.01
C THR A 102 -46.34 11.24 -22.83
N PRO A 103 -47.59 10.74 -22.79
CA PRO A 103 -47.86 9.31 -22.72
C PRO A 103 -47.48 8.62 -24.03
N LEU A 104 -47.05 7.36 -23.95
CA LEU A 104 -46.84 6.57 -25.15
C LEU A 104 -48.20 6.31 -25.81
N ALA A 105 -48.29 6.58 -27.11
CA ALA A 105 -49.48 6.24 -27.87
C ALA A 105 -49.70 4.72 -27.75
N PRO A 106 -50.91 4.25 -27.38
CA PRO A 106 -51.18 2.82 -27.40
C PRO A 106 -50.97 2.34 -28.84
N GLY A 107 -50.10 1.35 -29.02
CA GLY A 107 -49.82 0.77 -30.32
C GLY A 107 -51.12 0.31 -30.98
N SER A 108 -51.64 1.15 -31.89
CA SER A 108 -52.54 0.69 -32.92
C SER A 108 -51.64 0.06 -33.97
N ALA A 109 -51.69 -1.26 -34.05
CA ALA A 109 -51.19 -1.95 -35.21
C ALA A 109 -51.90 -1.39 -36.45
N ASP A 110 -51.06 -0.85 -37.33
CA ASP A 110 -51.17 -0.82 -38.78
C ASP A 110 -52.01 0.25 -39.49
N GLN A 111 -51.33 0.97 -40.38
CA GLN A 111 -51.92 1.64 -41.52
C GLN A 111 -51.85 0.69 -42.72
N THR A 112 -52.97 0.33 -43.32
CA THR A 112 -53.01 0.23 -44.79
C THR A 112 -54.40 0.50 -45.33
N ALA A 113 -54.46 1.36 -46.32
CA ALA A 113 -55.67 1.67 -47.06
C ALA A 113 -56.05 0.55 -48.03
N THR A 114 -57.37 0.40 -48.18
CA THR A 114 -58.12 -0.09 -49.34
C THR A 114 -58.28 -1.60 -49.53
N GLY A 115 -59.51 -2.09 -49.27
CA GLY A 115 -60.04 -3.34 -49.83
C GLY A 115 -61.19 -3.93 -49.03
N SER A 116 -62.42 -3.76 -49.52
CA SER A 116 -63.69 -4.21 -48.93
C SER A 116 -63.76 -5.71 -48.63
N ALA A 117 -64.35 -6.09 -47.49
CA ALA A 117 -65.57 -6.90 -47.38
C ALA A 117 -65.74 -7.53 -45.98
N ASP A 118 -66.82 -7.11 -45.31
CA ASP A 118 -67.82 -7.90 -44.58
C ASP A 118 -67.42 -8.96 -43.51
N SER A 119 -67.96 -8.71 -42.32
CA SER A 119 -68.47 -9.62 -41.27
C SER A 119 -67.54 -10.56 -40.46
N ALA A 120 -67.69 -10.41 -39.14
CA ALA A 120 -67.16 -11.19 -38.00
C ALA A 120 -67.82 -12.60 -37.87
N PRO A 121 -67.57 -13.36 -36.77
CA PRO A 121 -66.31 -13.82 -36.15
C PRO A 121 -66.33 -15.36 -35.93
N ASP A 122 -65.23 -15.96 -35.46
CA ASP A 122 -65.17 -16.73 -34.19
C ASP A 122 -63.78 -17.40 -34.00
N ALA A 123 -63.45 -17.60 -32.73
CA ALA A 123 -62.20 -18.07 -32.15
C ALA A 123 -61.81 -19.52 -32.47
N ALA A 124 -60.51 -19.82 -32.44
CA ALA A 124 -59.99 -21.05 -31.85
C ALA A 124 -58.47 -21.00 -31.61
N ALA A 125 -58.13 -21.26 -30.35
CA ALA A 125 -56.89 -21.75 -29.76
C ALA A 125 -55.80 -22.37 -30.66
N SER A 126 -54.53 -22.11 -30.30
CA SER A 126 -53.46 -23.13 -30.13
C SER A 126 -52.27 -22.48 -29.44
N SER A 127 -51.93 -22.90 -28.22
CA SER A 127 -50.99 -23.99 -27.88
C SER A 127 -49.51 -23.67 -28.17
N THR A 128 -48.78 -23.67 -27.06
CA THR A 128 -47.37 -23.46 -26.79
C THR A 128 -46.50 -24.58 -27.34
N ALA A 129 -45.40 -24.24 -28.02
CA ALA A 129 -44.27 -25.14 -28.19
C ALA A 129 -42.96 -24.34 -28.31
N GLY A 130 -42.16 -24.40 -27.23
CA GLY A 130 -40.69 -24.38 -27.25
C GLY A 130 -39.97 -23.20 -27.90
N ILE A 131 -39.71 -22.14 -27.14
CA ILE A 131 -38.54 -21.27 -27.36
C ILE A 131 -37.80 -21.21 -26.03
N THR A 132 -36.64 -21.87 -25.98
CA THR A 132 -35.69 -21.74 -24.87
C THR A 132 -35.30 -20.26 -24.75
N PRO A 133 -35.32 -19.65 -23.55
CA PRO A 133 -34.86 -18.28 -23.36
C PRO A 133 -33.43 -18.11 -23.88
N PRO A 134 -33.09 -17.04 -24.62
CA PRO A 134 -31.69 -16.70 -24.83
C PRO A 134 -31.06 -16.37 -23.47
N ASP A 135 -29.87 -16.90 -23.21
CA ASP A 135 -29.10 -16.57 -22.01
C ASP A 135 -29.01 -15.04 -21.85
N PRO A 136 -29.12 -14.51 -20.62
CA PRO A 136 -28.99 -13.09 -20.36
C PRO A 136 -27.65 -12.58 -20.89
N ILE A 137 -27.68 -11.60 -21.79
CA ILE A 137 -26.49 -10.84 -22.18
C ILE A 137 -26.09 -10.03 -20.95
N ASP A 138 -25.07 -10.52 -20.26
CA ASP A 138 -24.36 -9.79 -19.20
C ASP A 138 -23.74 -8.54 -19.86
N VAL A 139 -24.41 -7.39 -19.74
CA VAL A 139 -23.86 -6.13 -20.25
C VAL A 139 -22.73 -5.77 -19.29
N ALA A 140 -21.50 -6.08 -19.70
CA ALA A 140 -20.30 -5.71 -18.96
C ALA A 140 -20.38 -4.21 -18.57
N PRO A 141 -19.95 -3.83 -17.35
CA PRO A 141 -19.94 -2.44 -16.92
C PRO A 141 -19.22 -1.57 -17.96
N ALA A 142 -19.68 -0.33 -18.14
CA ALA A 142 -18.97 0.63 -18.98
C ALA A 142 -17.51 0.70 -18.50
N GLY A 143 -16.56 0.49 -19.42
CA GLY A 143 -15.14 0.49 -19.08
C GLY A 143 -14.67 1.83 -18.50
N PRO A 144 -13.44 1.89 -17.96
CA PRO A 144 -12.93 3.10 -17.33
C PRO A 144 -12.95 4.28 -18.33
N ASP A 145 -13.50 5.42 -17.91
CA ASP A 145 -13.61 6.66 -18.72
C ASP A 145 -13.11 7.91 -17.97
N HIS A 146 -12.49 7.74 -16.80
CA HIS A 146 -12.01 8.87 -16.00
C HIS A 146 -10.51 9.12 -16.23
N PHE A 147 -10.13 10.38 -16.28
CA PHE A 147 -8.75 10.82 -16.48
C PHE A 147 -8.38 11.79 -15.35
N ILE A 148 -7.23 11.60 -14.73
CA ILE A 148 -6.63 12.62 -13.85
C ILE A 148 -5.90 13.60 -14.76
N ARG A 149 -6.49 14.78 -14.97
CA ARG A 149 -5.87 15.86 -15.73
C ARG A 149 -4.89 16.61 -14.83
N LEU A 150 -3.63 16.62 -15.25
CA LEU A 150 -2.52 17.24 -14.54
C LEU A 150 -2.45 18.73 -14.85
N GLU A 151 -2.48 19.09 -16.13
CA GLU A 151 -2.37 20.47 -16.60
C GLU A 151 -3.14 20.67 -17.92
N ALA A 152 -3.45 21.92 -18.26
CA ALA A 152 -4.13 22.26 -19.51
C ALA A 152 -3.52 23.52 -20.16
N PHE A 153 -3.37 23.50 -21.48
CA PHE A 153 -2.68 24.52 -22.27
C PHE A 153 -3.52 24.96 -23.47
N GLN A 154 -3.41 26.22 -23.88
CA GLN A 154 -4.03 26.71 -25.11
C GLN A 154 -3.18 26.39 -26.36
N ASN A 155 -1.86 26.33 -26.18
CA ASN A 155 -0.91 26.09 -27.25
C ASN A 155 -0.46 24.63 -27.26
N ARG A 156 -0.47 24.00 -28.45
CA ARG A 156 -0.05 22.60 -28.62
C ARG A 156 1.42 22.37 -28.28
N ALA A 157 2.32 23.24 -28.72
CA ALA A 157 3.76 23.07 -28.53
C ALA A 157 4.16 23.17 -27.05
N GLU A 158 3.48 24.03 -26.28
CA GLU A 158 3.64 24.12 -24.83
C GLU A 158 3.17 22.82 -24.16
N ALA A 159 2.01 22.29 -24.60
CA ALA A 159 1.46 21.04 -24.08
C ALA A 159 2.36 19.83 -24.37
N ASP A 160 2.98 19.75 -25.55
CA ASP A 160 3.96 18.69 -25.88
C ASP A 160 5.22 18.79 -25.00
N THR A 161 5.69 20.02 -24.72
CA THR A 161 6.83 20.25 -23.82
C THR A 161 6.49 19.84 -22.38
N ALA A 162 5.30 20.22 -21.90
CA ALA A 162 4.80 19.83 -20.60
C ALA A 162 4.64 18.31 -20.48
N LEU A 163 4.10 17.64 -21.52
CA LEU A 163 3.99 16.19 -21.57
C LEU A 163 5.35 15.51 -21.45
N ALA A 164 6.37 15.99 -22.17
CA ALA A 164 7.71 15.42 -22.12
C ALA A 164 8.28 15.47 -20.69
N LYS A 165 8.11 16.61 -20.01
CA LYS A 165 8.50 16.76 -18.60
C LYS A 165 7.68 15.84 -17.69
N TRP A 166 6.36 15.77 -17.88
CA TRP A 166 5.50 14.90 -17.07
C TRP A 166 5.88 13.43 -17.21
N ARG A 167 6.31 12.98 -18.38
CA ARG A 167 6.73 11.59 -18.61
C ARG A 167 8.02 11.19 -17.88
N GLU A 168 8.80 12.14 -17.37
CA GLU A 168 9.97 11.84 -16.53
C GLU A 168 9.54 11.28 -15.17
N THR A 169 8.39 11.70 -14.65
CA THR A 169 7.86 11.27 -13.34
C THR A 169 6.58 10.44 -13.45
N VAL A 170 5.79 10.62 -14.51
CA VAL A 170 4.52 9.95 -14.82
C VAL A 170 4.59 9.40 -16.25
N PRO A 171 5.30 8.28 -16.47
CA PRO A 171 5.49 7.71 -17.80
C PRO A 171 4.18 7.43 -18.57
N GLU A 172 3.09 7.23 -17.83
CA GLU A 172 1.78 6.89 -18.34
C GLU A 172 1.02 8.08 -18.95
N ALA A 173 1.50 9.31 -18.71
CA ALA A 173 0.83 10.52 -19.15
C ALA A 173 0.67 10.56 -20.67
N GLY A 174 -0.50 11.04 -21.11
CA GLY A 174 -0.82 11.31 -22.51
C GLY A 174 -1.20 12.77 -22.73
N LEU A 175 -1.53 13.09 -23.99
CA LEU A 175 -2.05 14.39 -24.39
C LEU A 175 -3.36 14.23 -25.13
N TRP A 176 -4.34 15.05 -24.79
CA TRP A 176 -5.66 15.08 -25.43
C TRP A 176 -6.02 16.49 -25.87
N GLN A 177 -6.78 16.57 -26.96
CA GLN A 177 -7.40 17.79 -27.45
C GLN A 177 -8.86 17.84 -27.00
N MET A 178 -9.15 18.78 -26.09
CA MET A 178 -10.47 18.96 -25.49
C MET A 178 -11.44 19.67 -26.45
N PRO A 179 -12.77 19.50 -26.30
CA PRO A 179 -13.77 20.11 -27.18
C PRO A 179 -13.71 21.65 -27.25
N ASN A 180 -13.19 22.30 -26.20
CA ASN A 180 -13.02 23.75 -26.14
C ASN A 180 -11.75 24.26 -26.85
N GLY A 181 -11.00 23.38 -27.52
CA GLY A 181 -9.78 23.71 -28.27
C GLY A 181 -8.49 23.75 -27.45
N TRP A 182 -8.55 23.49 -26.15
CA TRP A 182 -7.36 23.38 -25.29
C TRP A 182 -6.76 21.96 -25.33
N PHE A 183 -5.52 21.84 -24.88
CA PHE A 183 -4.77 20.60 -24.79
C PHE A 183 -4.56 20.23 -23.32
N GLY A 184 -5.04 19.06 -22.90
CA GLY A 184 -4.89 18.55 -21.55
C GLY A 184 -3.83 17.46 -21.47
N VAL A 185 -2.89 17.58 -20.53
CA VAL A 185 -2.01 16.47 -20.12
C VAL A 185 -2.71 15.71 -19.01
N ALA A 186 -2.89 14.40 -19.18
CA ALA A 186 -3.66 13.58 -18.25
C ALA A 186 -3.13 12.15 -18.13
N VAL A 187 -3.65 11.42 -17.15
CA VAL A 187 -3.38 10.00 -16.94
C VAL A 187 -4.70 9.25 -16.86
N GLY A 188 -4.82 8.16 -17.59
CA GLY A 188 -6.02 7.34 -17.66
C GLY A 188 -6.13 6.60 -19.00
N PRO A 189 -7.25 5.91 -19.25
CA PRO A 189 -8.46 5.88 -18.42
C PRO A 189 -8.30 5.11 -17.09
N LEU A 190 -9.07 5.52 -16.09
CA LEU A 190 -9.18 4.96 -14.74
C LEU A 190 -10.65 4.71 -14.39
N ASP A 191 -10.91 3.77 -13.49
CA ASP A 191 -12.21 3.63 -12.85
C ASP A 191 -12.51 4.86 -11.98
N GLU A 192 -13.78 5.22 -11.82
CA GLU A 192 -14.18 6.41 -11.06
C GLU A 192 -13.65 6.38 -9.61
N ALA A 193 -13.78 5.22 -8.95
CA ALA A 193 -13.29 5.03 -7.58
C ALA A 193 -11.76 5.17 -7.52
N ALA A 194 -11.03 4.58 -8.47
CA ALA A 194 -9.59 4.69 -8.56
C ALA A 194 -9.16 6.14 -8.81
N ALA A 195 -9.79 6.83 -9.76
CA ALA A 195 -9.47 8.22 -10.10
C ALA A 195 -9.62 9.14 -8.87
N ASN A 196 -10.69 8.99 -8.08
CA ASN A 196 -10.90 9.75 -6.85
C ASN A 196 -9.85 9.46 -5.78
N GLN A 197 -9.53 8.19 -5.57
CA GLN A 197 -8.55 7.78 -4.56
C GLN A 197 -7.14 8.26 -4.93
N TRP A 198 -6.72 8.06 -6.18
CA TRP A 198 -5.42 8.44 -6.68
C TRP A 198 -5.25 9.97 -6.79
N LEU A 199 -6.29 10.72 -7.18
CA LEU A 199 -6.22 12.18 -7.16
C LEU A 199 -5.87 12.70 -5.75
N GLY A 200 -6.52 12.17 -4.72
CA GLY A 200 -6.26 12.55 -3.33
C GLY A 200 -4.85 12.18 -2.86
N ALA A 201 -4.45 10.94 -3.11
CA ALA A 201 -3.13 10.43 -2.72
C ALA A 201 -1.98 11.19 -3.39
N LEU A 202 -2.08 11.41 -4.70
CA LEU A 202 -1.03 12.09 -5.48
C LEU A 202 -0.91 13.57 -5.10
N LYS A 203 -2.03 14.27 -4.82
CA LYS A 203 -1.99 15.65 -4.31
C LYS A 203 -1.37 15.72 -2.92
N ALA A 204 -1.80 14.85 -2.01
CA ALA A 204 -1.26 14.81 -0.65
C ALA A 204 0.25 14.57 -0.63
N GLY A 205 0.76 13.75 -1.55
CA GLY A 205 2.20 13.49 -1.72
C GLY A 205 2.95 14.53 -2.56
N GLY A 206 2.27 15.54 -3.10
CA GLY A 206 2.88 16.57 -3.96
C GLY A 206 3.37 16.05 -5.31
N ALA A 207 2.92 14.86 -5.74
CA ALA A 207 3.32 14.26 -7.00
C ALA A 207 2.61 14.87 -8.22
N ILE A 208 1.47 15.53 -8.00
CA ILE A 208 0.71 16.26 -9.03
C ILE A 208 0.29 17.65 -8.51
N PRO A 209 -0.06 18.59 -9.39
CA PRO A 209 -0.51 19.92 -8.99
C PRO A 209 -1.82 19.88 -8.17
N GLU A 210 -1.96 20.82 -7.24
CA GLU A 210 -3.17 20.96 -6.41
C GLU A 210 -4.45 21.27 -7.21
N ASP A 211 -4.31 21.87 -8.39
CA ASP A 211 -5.40 22.17 -9.33
C ASP A 211 -5.70 21.02 -10.31
N SER A 212 -4.99 19.88 -10.18
CA SER A 212 -5.34 18.66 -10.91
C SER A 212 -6.78 18.25 -10.63
N LEU A 213 -7.47 17.70 -11.63
CA LEU A 213 -8.86 17.31 -11.49
C LEU A 213 -9.21 16.09 -12.33
N ILE A 214 -10.32 15.45 -11.99
CA ILE A 214 -10.86 14.33 -12.77
C ILE A 214 -11.70 14.89 -13.92
N ALA A 215 -11.45 14.40 -15.12
CA ALA A 215 -12.23 14.67 -16.32
C ALA A 215 -12.68 13.35 -16.95
N THR A 216 -13.86 13.33 -17.55
CA THR A 216 -14.37 12.20 -18.33
C THR A 216 -13.74 12.16 -19.72
N GLY A 217 -13.80 11.04 -20.43
CA GLY A 217 -13.33 10.95 -21.81
C GLY A 217 -14.06 11.92 -22.74
N SER A 218 -15.33 12.20 -22.46
CA SER A 218 -16.11 13.20 -23.19
C SER A 218 -15.59 14.64 -23.03
N GLU A 219 -15.04 14.97 -21.86
CA GLU A 219 -14.42 16.28 -21.58
C GLU A 219 -12.99 16.35 -22.10
N MET A 220 -12.25 15.25 -22.05
CA MET A 220 -10.88 15.16 -22.58
C MET A 220 -10.85 15.20 -24.11
N GLY A 221 -11.89 14.72 -24.79
CA GLY A 221 -12.01 14.78 -26.24
C GLY A 221 -11.12 13.76 -26.95
N THR A 222 -10.39 14.19 -27.99
CA THR A 222 -9.62 13.27 -28.86
C THR A 222 -8.19 13.14 -28.38
N SER A 223 -7.66 11.92 -28.28
CA SER A 223 -6.25 11.70 -27.95
C SER A 223 -5.33 12.25 -29.05
N ALA A 224 -4.43 13.15 -28.68
CA ALA A 224 -3.45 13.79 -29.57
C ALA A 224 -2.07 13.10 -29.48
N VAL A 225 -1.69 12.64 -28.29
CA VAL A 225 -0.55 11.75 -28.05
C VAL A 225 -1.02 10.69 -27.06
N SER A 226 -0.95 9.42 -27.44
CA SER A 226 -1.39 8.33 -26.56
C SER A 226 -0.48 8.23 -25.32
N GLY A 227 -1.09 8.12 -24.15
CA GLY A 227 -0.44 7.63 -22.93
C GLY A 227 -0.58 6.11 -22.82
N THR A 228 -0.17 5.56 -21.68
CA THR A 228 -0.44 4.16 -21.32
C THR A 228 -1.51 4.12 -20.23
N VAL A 229 -2.28 3.04 -20.19
CA VAL A 229 -3.23 2.83 -19.08
C VAL A 229 -2.40 2.62 -17.81
N PRO A 230 -2.60 3.42 -16.76
CA PRO A 230 -1.85 3.25 -15.52
C PRO A 230 -2.29 1.97 -14.78
N GLU A 231 -1.32 1.28 -14.17
CA GLU A 231 -1.59 0.18 -13.23
C GLU A 231 -1.92 0.72 -11.84
N TRP A 232 -2.94 1.56 -11.75
CA TRP A 232 -3.37 2.25 -10.53
C TRP A 232 -4.70 1.68 -10.05
N PRO A 233 -4.71 0.54 -9.34
CA PRO A 233 -5.93 -0.12 -8.94
C PRO A 233 -6.73 0.73 -7.95
N ALA A 234 -8.05 0.53 -7.94
CA ALA A 234 -8.88 0.98 -6.84
C ALA A 234 -8.54 0.19 -5.57
N ASN A 235 -8.70 0.82 -4.42
CA ASN A 235 -8.57 0.18 -3.13
C ASN A 235 -9.60 -0.96 -2.98
N PRO A 236 -9.22 -2.09 -2.35
CA PRO A 236 -10.15 -3.18 -2.07
C PRO A 236 -11.22 -2.74 -1.07
N GLU A 237 -12.36 -3.45 -1.06
CA GLU A 237 -13.47 -3.17 -0.12
C GLU A 237 -13.04 -3.26 1.35
N LYS A 238 -12.11 -4.18 1.65
CA LYS A 238 -11.54 -4.36 2.98
C LYS A 238 -10.10 -3.87 2.99
N LEU A 239 -9.87 -2.78 3.73
CA LEU A 239 -8.55 -2.21 3.95
C LEU A 239 -7.84 -2.88 5.15
N PRO A 240 -6.49 -2.96 5.13
CA PRO A 240 -5.72 -3.37 6.29
C PRO A 240 -5.80 -2.31 7.39
N GLU A 241 -5.51 -2.72 8.62
CA GLU A 241 -5.35 -1.80 9.73
C GLU A 241 -4.01 -1.05 9.61
N MET A 242 -3.98 0.19 10.09
CA MET A 242 -2.75 0.98 10.14
C MET A 242 -1.75 0.33 11.10
N PRO A 243 -0.49 0.09 10.68
CA PRO A 243 0.56 -0.35 11.59
C PRO A 243 0.83 0.69 12.69
N PRO A 244 1.44 0.28 13.82
CA PRO A 244 1.93 1.20 14.83
C PRO A 244 2.83 2.29 14.22
N LEU A 245 2.65 3.53 14.65
CA LEU A 245 3.30 4.66 13.98
C LEU A 245 4.83 4.64 14.06
N ALA A 246 5.38 4.03 15.12
CA ALA A 246 6.81 3.82 15.24
C ALA A 246 7.35 2.88 14.14
N GLU A 247 6.60 1.83 13.80
CA GLU A 247 6.94 0.92 12.70
C GLU A 247 6.82 1.62 11.34
N VAL A 248 5.79 2.47 11.18
CA VAL A 248 5.63 3.30 9.98
C VAL A 248 6.80 4.25 9.79
N GLN A 249 7.22 4.95 10.85
CA GLN A 249 8.39 5.84 10.80
C GLN A 249 9.67 5.06 10.46
N ASP A 250 9.85 3.88 11.04
CA ASP A 250 10.99 2.99 10.74
C ASP A 250 11.03 2.60 9.26
N LEU A 251 9.88 2.18 8.73
CA LEU A 251 9.72 1.77 7.35
C LEU A 251 9.93 2.93 6.36
N LEU A 252 9.37 4.10 6.65
CA LEU A 252 9.56 5.31 5.84
C LEU A 252 11.02 5.77 5.86
N LYS A 253 11.71 5.60 6.99
CA LYS A 253 13.14 5.91 7.09
C LYS A 253 13.99 4.95 6.26
N TRP A 254 13.69 3.65 6.31
CA TRP A 254 14.31 2.65 5.42
C TRP A 254 14.09 2.98 3.94
N ALA A 255 12.88 3.40 3.58
CA ALA A 255 12.51 3.78 2.22
C ALA A 255 13.09 5.14 1.79
N GLY A 256 13.64 5.94 2.71
CA GLY A 256 14.24 7.25 2.44
C GLY A 256 13.25 8.43 2.41
N PHE A 257 12.01 8.25 2.86
CA PHE A 257 11.01 9.31 2.94
C PHE A 257 11.01 10.06 4.28
N TYR A 258 11.65 9.52 5.31
CA TYR A 258 11.60 10.07 6.67
C TYR A 258 12.98 10.18 7.33
N GLU A 259 13.39 11.40 7.70
CA GLU A 259 14.68 11.67 8.35
C GLU A 259 14.56 11.89 9.88
N GLY A 260 13.35 11.97 10.42
CA GLY A 260 13.08 12.28 11.82
C GLY A 260 13.43 11.16 12.81
N GLU A 261 13.15 11.41 14.10
CA GLU A 261 13.24 10.42 15.17
C GLU A 261 12.04 9.46 15.12
N ILE A 262 12.27 8.21 15.52
CA ILE A 262 11.21 7.20 15.62
C ILE A 262 10.60 7.31 17.02
N ASP A 263 9.59 8.16 17.15
CA ASP A 263 8.95 8.50 18.43
C ASP A 263 7.51 7.97 18.55
N GLY A 264 6.99 7.36 17.48
CA GLY A 264 5.61 6.89 17.40
C GLY A 264 4.57 8.00 17.38
N GLN A 265 4.96 9.25 17.09
CA GLN A 265 4.06 10.41 17.07
C GLN A 265 3.72 10.88 15.65
N SER A 266 2.47 11.31 15.48
CA SER A 266 1.98 11.78 14.18
C SER A 266 2.22 13.28 14.03
N GLY A 267 3.39 13.62 13.47
CA GLY A 267 3.77 14.99 13.14
C GLY A 267 3.46 15.39 11.69
N PRO A 268 3.59 16.69 11.34
CA PRO A 268 3.54 17.15 9.95
C PRO A 268 4.55 16.44 9.05
N GLN A 269 5.77 16.19 9.55
CA GLN A 269 6.81 15.47 8.82
C GLN A 269 6.41 14.02 8.54
N THR A 270 5.87 13.30 9.54
CA THR A 270 5.42 11.91 9.36
C THR A 270 4.28 11.84 8.34
N ARG A 271 3.30 12.74 8.40
CA ARG A 271 2.21 12.80 7.42
C ARG A 271 2.70 13.11 6.01
N ALA A 272 3.65 14.04 5.86
CA ALA A 272 4.24 14.35 4.56
C ALA A 272 5.05 13.16 4.01
N ALA A 273 5.83 12.47 4.85
CA ALA A 273 6.59 11.28 4.46
C ALA A 273 5.68 10.13 4.01
N ILE A 274 4.59 9.89 4.73
CA ILE A 274 3.56 8.90 4.35
C ILE A 274 2.99 9.26 2.97
N ALA A 275 2.53 10.49 2.79
CA ALA A 275 1.91 10.89 1.54
C ALA A 275 2.88 10.83 0.35
N ALA A 276 4.14 11.22 0.56
CA ALA A 276 5.21 11.10 -0.43
C ALA A 276 5.48 9.62 -0.78
N ALA A 277 5.53 8.73 0.20
CA ALA A 277 5.73 7.30 -0.03
C ALA A 277 4.58 6.68 -0.86
N VAL A 278 3.33 6.96 -0.49
CA VAL A 278 2.13 6.52 -1.23
C VAL A 278 2.20 7.00 -2.69
N ALA A 279 2.45 8.29 -2.89
CA ALA A 279 2.46 8.89 -4.23
C ALA A 279 3.66 8.43 -5.09
N SER A 280 4.79 8.11 -4.47
CA SER A 280 5.98 7.59 -5.15
C SER A 280 5.85 6.12 -5.55
N GLN A 281 5.25 5.29 -4.71
CA GLN A 281 5.17 3.84 -4.96
C GLN A 281 4.12 3.52 -6.03
N ARG A 282 2.99 4.24 -6.03
CA ARG A 282 1.88 4.04 -6.98
C ARG A 282 1.28 2.64 -7.03
N GLU A 283 1.41 1.87 -5.96
CA GLU A 283 0.80 0.52 -5.85
C GLU A 283 -0.57 0.53 -5.15
N ALA A 284 -0.80 1.48 -4.24
CA ALA A 284 -2.06 1.66 -3.54
C ALA A 284 -2.28 3.13 -3.19
N ALA A 285 -3.52 3.60 -3.35
CA ALA A 285 -3.89 4.97 -2.98
C ALA A 285 -4.20 5.10 -1.47
N ASP A 286 -4.66 4.03 -0.84
CA ASP A 286 -4.82 3.97 0.62
C ASP A 286 -3.47 3.93 1.34
N THR A 287 -3.37 4.65 2.46
CA THR A 287 -2.16 4.74 3.27
C THR A 287 -1.77 3.42 3.93
N ALA A 288 -2.71 2.70 4.56
CA ALA A 288 -2.40 1.46 5.26
C ALA A 288 -1.94 0.39 4.27
N LEU A 289 -2.63 0.31 3.13
CA LEU A 289 -2.29 -0.63 2.07
C LEU A 289 -0.94 -0.31 1.43
N ALA A 290 -0.63 0.96 1.14
CA ALA A 290 0.68 1.35 0.62
C ALA A 290 1.81 1.02 1.60
N LEU A 291 1.62 1.23 2.90
CA LEU A 291 2.61 0.86 3.91
C LEU A 291 2.83 -0.66 3.99
N LEU A 292 1.76 -1.45 3.82
CA LEU A 292 1.88 -2.90 3.71
C LEU A 292 2.72 -3.30 2.48
N LYS A 293 2.46 -2.68 1.32
CA LYS A 293 3.24 -2.89 0.09
C LYS A 293 4.70 -2.48 0.24
N LEU A 294 4.97 -1.42 0.99
CA LEU A 294 6.32 -0.98 1.28
C LEU A 294 7.06 -1.98 2.18
N GLU A 295 6.40 -2.60 3.16
CA GLU A 295 6.99 -3.68 3.98
C GLU A 295 7.21 -4.97 3.17
N GLU A 296 6.29 -5.31 2.26
CA GLU A 296 6.49 -6.41 1.29
C GLU A 296 7.76 -6.15 0.46
N SER A 297 7.95 -4.92 -0.02
CA SER A 297 9.15 -4.51 -0.76
C SER A 297 10.42 -4.60 0.08
N ARG A 298 10.38 -4.18 1.36
CA ARG A 298 11.50 -4.35 2.30
C ARG A 298 11.84 -5.82 2.52
N THR A 299 10.83 -6.68 2.67
CA THR A 299 11.02 -8.12 2.85
C THR A 299 11.60 -8.77 1.61
N ALA A 300 11.10 -8.44 0.42
CA ALA A 300 11.65 -8.93 -0.84
C ALA A 300 13.12 -8.51 -1.00
N TRP A 301 13.44 -7.25 -0.71
CA TRP A 301 14.80 -6.74 -0.71
C TRP A 301 15.71 -7.47 0.30
N ARG A 302 15.24 -7.74 1.52
CA ARG A 302 16.02 -8.52 2.52
C ARG A 302 16.37 -9.91 1.99
N ASN A 303 15.40 -10.58 1.35
CA ASN A 303 15.62 -11.90 0.76
C ASN A 303 16.61 -11.84 -0.42
N GLU A 304 16.50 -10.82 -1.27
CA GLU A 304 17.43 -10.59 -2.39
C GLU A 304 18.86 -10.35 -1.90
N MET A 305 19.03 -9.54 -0.85
CA MET A 305 20.32 -9.28 -0.22
C MET A 305 20.84 -10.47 0.61
N GLY A 306 20.02 -11.51 0.80
CA GLY A 306 20.35 -12.68 1.62
C GLY A 306 20.58 -12.35 3.09
N LEU A 307 19.83 -11.38 3.61
CA LEU A 307 19.89 -11.00 5.02
C LEU A 307 19.29 -12.10 5.89
N SER A 308 20.11 -12.66 6.77
CA SER A 308 19.68 -13.63 7.79
C SER A 308 20.40 -13.39 9.11
N THR A 309 19.86 -13.91 10.20
CA THR A 309 20.51 -13.82 11.51
C THR A 309 21.86 -14.54 11.48
N LEU A 310 22.92 -13.79 11.79
CA LEU A 310 24.26 -14.27 12.07
C LEU A 310 24.43 -14.27 13.59
N GLU A 311 24.51 -15.47 14.18
CA GLU A 311 24.91 -15.66 15.57
C GLU A 311 26.38 -16.12 15.59
N ASP A 312 27.27 -15.26 16.11
CA ASP A 312 28.69 -15.55 16.16
C ASP A 312 29.09 -16.14 17.52
N ASP A 313 29.47 -17.41 17.53
CA ASP A 313 29.89 -18.12 18.74
C ASP A 313 31.18 -17.57 19.37
N TYR A 314 32.04 -16.93 18.58
CA TYR A 314 33.35 -16.47 19.04
C TYR A 314 33.21 -15.19 19.87
N THR A 315 32.51 -14.19 19.33
CA THR A 315 32.26 -12.89 19.96
C THR A 315 31.00 -12.87 20.82
N GLY A 316 30.10 -13.86 20.65
CA GLY A 316 28.81 -13.93 21.34
C GLY A 316 27.76 -12.92 20.84
N LEU A 317 27.98 -12.35 19.66
CA LEU A 317 27.16 -11.29 19.08
C LEU A 317 26.16 -11.87 18.09
N SER A 318 25.00 -11.22 17.96
CA SER A 318 23.96 -11.59 17.01
C SER A 318 23.45 -10.35 16.27
N LEU A 319 23.31 -10.46 14.95
CA LEU A 319 22.81 -9.41 14.07
C LEU A 319 22.31 -9.99 12.74
N LEU A 320 21.55 -9.22 11.97
CA LEU A 320 21.23 -9.56 10.57
C LEU A 320 22.42 -9.23 9.69
N ALA A 321 22.88 -10.20 8.89
CA ALA A 321 23.98 -10.04 7.94
C ALA A 321 23.63 -10.64 6.57
N PRO A 322 24.18 -10.12 5.47
CA PRO A 322 23.97 -10.66 4.12
C PRO A 322 24.75 -11.97 3.93
N MET A 323 24.27 -13.05 4.54
CA MET A 323 24.99 -14.33 4.66
C MET A 323 25.19 -15.05 3.32
N THR A 324 24.43 -14.71 2.28
CA THR A 324 24.70 -15.21 0.91
C THR A 324 25.94 -14.58 0.28
N ARG A 325 26.42 -13.45 0.84
CA ARG A 325 27.60 -12.71 0.36
C ARG A 325 28.80 -12.81 1.28
N LEU A 326 28.64 -13.44 2.44
CA LEU A 326 29.65 -13.53 3.48
C LEU A 326 29.98 -15.00 3.75
N GLN A 327 31.25 -15.28 3.96
CA GLN A 327 31.72 -16.56 4.46
C GLN A 327 32.64 -16.34 5.65
N HIS A 328 32.52 -17.18 6.68
CA HIS A 328 33.47 -17.14 7.79
C HIS A 328 34.89 -17.42 7.25
N ASP A 329 35.85 -16.57 7.60
CA ASP A 329 37.25 -16.68 7.19
C ASP A 329 38.08 -17.20 8.36
N ARG A 330 38.12 -16.43 9.46
CA ARG A 330 38.91 -16.77 10.66
C ARG A 330 38.48 -15.99 11.89
N ASN A 331 38.94 -16.48 13.03
CA ASN A 331 38.91 -15.76 14.30
C ASN A 331 40.31 -15.27 14.63
N GLU A 332 40.45 -14.03 15.09
CA GLU A 332 41.73 -13.42 15.42
C GLU A 332 41.62 -12.55 16.68
N ARG A 333 42.25 -12.97 17.78
CA ARG A 333 42.19 -12.30 19.08
C ARG A 333 40.74 -12.06 19.54
N ALA A 334 40.22 -10.86 19.42
CA ALA A 334 38.86 -10.49 19.82
C ALA A 334 37.91 -10.30 18.61
N LEU A 335 38.37 -10.67 17.41
CA LEU A 335 37.69 -10.44 16.14
C LEU A 335 37.19 -11.76 15.54
N SER A 336 35.99 -11.75 14.97
CA SER A 336 35.50 -12.76 14.04
C SER A 336 35.37 -12.11 12.66
N ILE A 337 36.07 -12.67 11.67
CA ILE A 337 36.19 -12.08 10.33
C ILE A 337 35.42 -12.95 9.34
N TYR A 338 34.49 -12.32 8.64
CA TYR A 338 33.73 -12.87 7.54
C TYR A 338 34.16 -12.19 6.25
N GLY A 339 34.80 -12.95 5.36
CA GLY A 339 35.23 -12.48 4.05
C GLY A 339 34.12 -12.60 2.99
N PRO A 340 34.41 -12.15 1.75
CA PRO A 340 33.46 -12.25 0.65
C PRO A 340 33.25 -13.71 0.23
N ALA A 341 31.98 -14.10 0.12
CA ALA A 341 31.57 -15.31 -0.60
C ALA A 341 31.37 -14.99 -2.08
N ASP A 342 31.72 -15.93 -2.97
CA ASP A 342 31.44 -15.84 -4.41
C ASP A 342 31.88 -14.51 -5.09
N ASN A 343 32.98 -13.93 -4.63
CA ASN A 343 33.49 -12.62 -5.08
C ASN A 343 32.50 -11.46 -4.88
N SER A 344 31.67 -11.50 -3.85
CA SER A 344 30.70 -10.46 -3.51
C SER A 344 31.31 -9.09 -3.22
N GLY A 345 32.61 -9.02 -2.92
CA GLY A 345 33.30 -7.82 -2.43
C GLY A 345 32.87 -7.36 -1.02
N ALA A 346 31.90 -8.04 -0.40
CA ALA A 346 31.40 -7.72 0.93
C ALA A 346 32.21 -8.42 2.02
N ALA A 347 32.47 -7.74 3.14
CA ALA A 347 33.06 -8.36 4.32
C ALA A 347 32.41 -7.80 5.59
N MET A 348 32.42 -8.61 6.64
CA MET A 348 31.92 -8.27 7.95
C MET A 348 32.96 -8.63 9.00
N ILE A 349 33.24 -7.72 9.93
CA ILE A 349 34.07 -8.00 11.10
C ILE A 349 33.24 -7.76 12.34
N LEU A 350 33.17 -8.74 13.22
CA LEU A 350 32.58 -8.63 14.55
C LEU A 350 33.69 -8.59 15.59
N PHE A 351 33.53 -7.79 16.64
CA PHE A 351 34.50 -7.79 17.74
C PHE A 351 33.82 -7.66 19.09
N SER A 352 34.40 -8.32 20.09
CA SER A 352 33.98 -8.26 21.48
C SER A 352 35.20 -8.47 22.38
N ALA A 353 35.55 -7.47 23.18
CA ALA A 353 36.72 -7.48 24.04
C ALA A 353 36.46 -6.78 25.39
N PRO A 354 37.04 -7.27 26.51
CA PRO A 354 36.91 -6.59 27.79
C PRO A 354 37.47 -5.16 27.70
N GLY A 355 36.76 -4.18 28.26
CA GLY A 355 37.22 -2.79 28.24
C GLY A 355 36.12 -1.75 28.42
N GLY A 356 36.54 -0.50 28.34
CA GLY A 356 35.68 0.68 28.42
C GLY A 356 35.94 1.66 27.29
N GLN A 357 35.89 2.95 27.62
CA GLN A 357 36.04 4.02 26.63
C GLN A 357 37.38 3.97 25.89
N GLN A 358 38.49 3.66 26.58
CA GLN A 358 39.82 3.67 25.97
C GLN A 358 39.96 2.53 24.97
N GLU A 359 39.54 1.32 25.34
CA GLU A 359 39.57 0.15 24.46
C GLU A 359 38.67 0.35 23.24
N MET A 360 37.51 1.01 23.39
CA MET A 360 36.67 1.41 22.25
C MET A 360 37.42 2.36 21.32
N LEU A 361 38.08 3.39 21.84
CA LEU A 361 38.88 4.32 21.04
C LEU A 361 40.02 3.60 20.31
N ASP A 362 40.71 2.68 20.98
CA ASP A 362 41.78 1.88 20.40
C ASP A 362 41.24 1.00 19.26
N MET A 363 40.06 0.38 19.44
CA MET A 363 39.39 -0.39 18.40
C MET A 363 39.03 0.48 17.19
N THR A 364 38.48 1.69 17.39
CA THR A 364 38.24 2.61 16.27
C THR A 364 39.52 3.03 15.54
N GLY A 365 40.63 3.13 16.28
CA GLY A 365 41.96 3.37 15.73
C GLY A 365 42.43 2.21 14.86
N LEU A 366 42.23 0.97 15.32
CA LEU A 366 42.54 -0.24 14.55
C LEU A 366 41.74 -0.32 13.25
N VAL A 367 40.41 -0.11 13.31
CA VAL A 367 39.52 -0.09 12.13
C VAL A 367 40.01 0.91 11.08
N THR A 368 40.48 2.08 11.52
CA THR A 368 41.02 3.11 10.64
C THR A 368 42.39 2.73 10.08
N ALA A 369 43.29 2.22 10.92
CA ALA A 369 44.66 1.88 10.54
C ALA A 369 44.73 0.71 9.55
N LEU A 370 43.83 -0.26 9.69
CA LEU A 370 43.70 -1.40 8.77
C LEU A 370 42.97 -1.03 7.48
N GLY A 371 42.44 0.19 7.37
CA GLY A 371 41.76 0.68 6.17
C GLY A 371 40.41 0.03 5.90
N TRP A 372 39.79 -0.62 6.89
CA TRP A 372 38.46 -1.22 6.76
C TRP A 372 37.36 -0.17 6.57
N VAL A 373 37.54 1.00 7.17
CA VAL A 373 36.71 2.18 6.89
C VAL A 373 37.63 3.27 6.31
N PRO A 374 37.61 3.52 4.99
CA PRO A 374 38.52 4.45 4.34
C PRO A 374 38.17 5.91 4.65
N ALA A 375 39.17 6.72 5.00
CA ALA A 375 39.01 8.16 5.28
C ALA A 375 37.76 8.48 6.14
N PRO A 376 37.64 7.87 7.35
CA PRO A 376 36.40 7.86 8.09
C PRO A 376 36.03 9.25 8.61
N VAL A 377 34.77 9.64 8.42
CA VAL A 377 34.10 10.61 9.29
C VAL A 377 33.76 9.89 10.59
N ARG A 378 34.17 10.46 11.72
CA ARG A 378 34.06 9.85 13.05
C ARG A 378 33.07 10.63 13.90
N ASP A 379 32.03 9.97 14.37
CA ASP A 379 31.15 10.46 15.43
C ASP A 379 31.41 9.61 16.67
N ILE A 380 32.13 10.18 17.63
CA ILE A 380 32.53 9.49 18.86
C ILE A 380 31.91 10.21 20.04
N ARG A 381 31.20 9.43 20.85
CA ARG A 381 30.57 9.90 22.09
C ARG A 381 31.01 8.99 23.24
N LYS A 382 30.53 9.28 24.44
CA LYS A 382 30.82 8.42 25.61
C LYS A 382 30.11 7.08 25.42
N GLY A 383 30.88 5.99 25.37
CA GLY A 383 30.39 4.62 25.25
C GLY A 383 29.84 4.22 23.87
N ALA A 384 29.97 5.07 22.85
CA ALA A 384 29.55 4.76 21.49
C ALA A 384 30.45 5.46 20.46
N ALA A 385 30.69 4.80 19.33
CA ALA A 385 31.40 5.36 18.20
C ALA A 385 30.84 4.84 16.88
N THR A 386 30.71 5.74 15.91
CA THR A 386 30.34 5.42 14.52
C THR A 386 31.39 5.98 13.58
N LEU A 387 31.83 5.17 12.61
CA LEU A 387 32.76 5.55 11.57
C LEU A 387 32.11 5.24 10.23
N THR A 388 32.09 6.22 9.32
CA THR A 388 31.61 6.02 7.95
C THR A 388 32.62 6.59 6.97
N GLY A 389 32.92 5.86 5.90
CA GLY A 389 33.95 6.24 4.94
C GLY A 389 33.84 5.51 3.62
N ARG A 390 34.54 5.99 2.59
CA ARG A 390 34.57 5.37 1.26
C ARG A 390 35.88 5.68 0.53
N ASN A 391 36.25 4.80 -0.39
CA ASN A 391 37.27 5.05 -1.40
C ASN A 391 36.78 4.56 -2.78
N ASP A 392 37.69 4.37 -3.73
CA ASP A 392 37.37 3.91 -5.09
C ASP A 392 36.99 2.43 -5.18
N THR A 393 37.11 1.67 -4.09
CA THR A 393 36.92 0.21 -4.06
C THR A 393 35.79 -0.25 -3.14
N HIS A 394 35.62 0.39 -1.98
CA HIS A 394 34.61 -0.01 -1.02
C HIS A 394 34.11 1.17 -0.18
N ILE A 395 32.93 0.96 0.39
CA ILE A 395 32.30 1.78 1.42
C ILE A 395 32.44 1.02 2.74
N GLY A 396 32.89 1.72 3.77
CA GLY A 396 33.03 1.16 5.11
C GLY A 396 32.08 1.86 6.09
N ARG A 397 31.44 1.08 6.95
CA ARG A 397 30.77 1.58 8.16
C ARG A 397 31.13 0.71 9.35
N ALA A 398 31.46 1.32 10.47
CA ALA A 398 31.74 0.63 11.71
C ALA A 398 30.99 1.26 12.87
N GLU A 399 30.54 0.43 13.79
CA GLU A 399 29.95 0.86 15.06
C GLU A 399 30.57 0.10 16.21
N ALA A 400 30.80 0.81 17.30
CA ALA A 400 31.30 0.25 18.55
C ALA A 400 30.48 0.82 19.71
N ARG A 401 30.19 -0.02 20.71
CA ARG A 401 29.58 0.40 21.97
C ARG A 401 30.30 -0.23 23.16
N VAL A 402 30.25 0.46 24.29
CA VAL A 402 30.67 -0.07 25.59
C VAL A 402 29.42 -0.55 26.33
N ALA A 403 29.32 -1.84 26.59
CA ALA A 403 28.23 -2.47 27.33
C ALA A 403 28.80 -3.50 28.31
N GLU A 404 28.35 -3.47 29.57
CA GLU A 404 28.70 -4.49 30.57
C GLU A 404 30.21 -4.76 30.75
N GLY A 405 31.05 -3.72 30.65
CA GLY A 405 32.51 -3.86 30.77
C GLY A 405 33.18 -4.50 29.54
N GLN A 406 32.45 -4.58 28.43
CA GLN A 406 32.90 -5.06 27.14
C GLN A 406 32.80 -3.94 26.11
N VAL A 407 33.73 -3.94 25.17
CA VAL A 407 33.68 -3.19 23.92
C VAL A 407 33.25 -4.14 22.84
N GLU A 408 32.08 -3.89 22.26
CA GLU A 408 31.50 -4.73 21.23
C GLU A 408 31.09 -3.90 20.01
N GLY A 409 31.12 -4.51 18.84
CA GLY A 409 30.76 -3.81 17.63
C GLY A 409 30.99 -4.62 16.36
N TRP A 410 30.79 -3.93 15.24
CA TRP A 410 30.82 -4.52 13.91
C TRP A 410 31.43 -3.54 12.90
N VAL A 411 31.92 -4.09 11.79
CA VAL A 411 32.44 -3.36 10.63
C VAL A 411 31.87 -4.00 9.37
N LEU A 412 31.11 -3.23 8.61
CA LEU A 412 30.64 -3.58 7.27
C LEU A 412 31.56 -2.96 6.23
N ILE A 413 32.11 -3.81 5.36
CA ILE A 413 32.84 -3.43 4.15
C ILE A 413 31.96 -3.83 2.96
N TRP A 414 31.61 -2.87 2.11
CA TRP A 414 30.68 -3.07 1.02
C TRP A 414 31.22 -2.59 -0.33
N PRO A 415 31.01 -3.32 -1.43
CA PRO A 415 31.43 -2.90 -2.77
C PRO A 415 30.86 -1.54 -3.18
N VAL A 416 31.67 -0.71 -3.86
CA VAL A 416 31.21 0.58 -4.41
C VAL A 416 30.23 0.42 -5.58
N GLU A 417 30.29 -0.71 -6.30
CA GLU A 417 29.34 -1.02 -7.38
C GLU A 417 27.91 -1.20 -6.88
N ASP A 418 27.72 -1.44 -5.59
CA ASP A 418 26.41 -1.64 -4.94
C ASP A 418 26.18 -0.60 -3.82
N GLU A 419 26.64 0.64 -4.06
CA GLU A 419 26.64 1.71 -3.06
C GLU A 419 25.26 2.08 -2.50
N ALA A 420 24.19 1.88 -3.29
CA ALA A 420 22.83 2.19 -2.89
C ALA A 420 22.35 1.31 -1.72
N ASN A 421 22.87 0.08 -1.60
CA ASN A 421 22.46 -0.87 -0.56
C ASN A 421 23.27 -0.77 0.73
N ALA A 422 24.51 -0.26 0.67
CA ALA A 422 25.39 -0.11 1.84
C ALA A 422 24.71 0.57 3.06
N PRO A 423 24.05 1.74 2.94
CA PRO A 423 23.41 2.38 4.09
C PRO A 423 22.20 1.60 4.62
N ARG A 424 21.44 0.93 3.74
CA ARG A 424 20.26 0.14 4.12
C ARG A 424 20.67 -1.10 4.90
N ILE A 425 21.68 -1.82 4.43
CA ILE A 425 22.23 -3.01 5.11
C ILE A 425 22.80 -2.62 6.47
N ALA A 426 23.59 -1.55 6.53
CA ALA A 426 24.12 -1.06 7.80
C ALA A 426 23.00 -0.71 8.81
N SER A 427 21.88 -0.16 8.36
CA SER A 427 20.73 0.11 9.23
C SER A 427 20.06 -1.16 9.74
N GLU A 428 19.92 -2.21 8.93
CA GLU A 428 19.39 -3.50 9.39
C GLU A 428 20.32 -4.16 10.42
N ILE A 429 21.64 -4.07 10.21
CA ILE A 429 22.65 -4.55 11.17
C ILE A 429 22.53 -3.79 12.49
N GLU A 430 22.54 -2.45 12.45
CA GLU A 430 22.43 -1.59 13.63
C GLU A 430 21.19 -1.94 14.48
N LYS A 431 20.02 -2.09 13.85
CA LYS A 431 18.75 -2.39 14.54
C LYS A 431 18.71 -3.79 15.15
N SER A 432 19.37 -4.76 14.53
CA SER A 432 19.37 -6.16 14.98
C SER A 432 20.55 -6.50 15.91
N PHE A 433 21.48 -5.57 16.13
CA PHE A 433 22.71 -5.80 16.86
C PHE A 433 22.50 -6.01 18.37
N THR A 434 22.73 -7.26 18.80
CA THR A 434 22.55 -7.71 20.18
C THR A 434 23.70 -8.62 20.63
N ARG A 435 23.82 -8.81 21.95
CA ARG A 435 24.66 -9.86 22.54
C ARG A 435 23.75 -11.06 22.85
N ALA A 436 23.96 -12.17 22.17
CA ALA A 436 23.16 -13.39 22.35
C ALA A 436 23.73 -14.29 23.46
N MET A 437 25.05 -14.27 23.65
CA MET A 437 25.73 -15.13 24.61
C MET A 437 27.06 -14.51 25.08
N PRO A 438 27.67 -15.00 26.17
CA PRO A 438 29.03 -14.62 26.53
C PRO A 438 30.03 -15.02 25.43
N THR A 439 31.13 -14.28 25.33
CA THR A 439 32.21 -14.58 24.38
C THR A 439 32.75 -16.00 24.61
N LYS A 440 33.36 -16.59 23.59
CA LYS A 440 34.04 -17.88 23.76
C LYS A 440 35.09 -17.84 24.88
N SER A 441 35.86 -16.76 24.95
CA SER A 441 36.87 -16.56 26.00
C SER A 441 36.29 -16.52 27.42
N GLU A 442 35.14 -15.86 27.60
CA GLU A 442 34.45 -15.83 28.91
C GLU A 442 33.95 -17.23 29.30
N ARG A 443 33.35 -17.96 28.34
CA ARG A 443 32.87 -19.33 28.58
C ARG A 443 34.02 -20.30 28.89
N ASP A 444 35.12 -20.19 28.15
CA ASP A 444 36.31 -21.02 28.37
C ASP A 444 36.96 -20.71 29.74
N ALA A 445 36.99 -19.43 30.16
CA ALA A 445 37.48 -19.02 31.48
C ALA A 445 36.58 -19.51 32.62
N GLU A 446 35.26 -19.42 32.46
CA GLU A 446 34.29 -19.94 33.44
C GLU A 446 34.38 -21.48 33.56
N ALA A 447 34.52 -22.18 32.44
CA ALA A 447 34.73 -23.62 32.43
C ALA A 447 36.04 -24.01 33.13
N ALA A 448 37.12 -23.26 32.92
CA ALA A 448 38.39 -23.48 33.61
C ALA A 448 38.30 -23.20 35.13
N ALA A 449 37.52 -22.20 35.54
CA ALA A 449 37.31 -21.89 36.95
C ALA A 449 36.44 -22.94 37.68
N ASN A 450 35.50 -23.56 36.96
CA ASN A 450 34.59 -24.58 37.49
C ASN A 450 35.12 -26.02 37.33
N ALA A 451 36.30 -26.21 36.73
CA ALA A 451 36.92 -27.51 36.63
C ALA A 451 37.27 -28.03 38.05
N PRO A 452 36.88 -29.26 38.42
CA PRO A 452 37.27 -29.82 39.71
C PRO A 452 38.80 -29.85 39.80
N MET A 453 39.35 -29.31 40.89
CA MET A 453 40.74 -29.51 41.27
C MET A 453 40.93 -31.01 41.50
N ASP A 454 41.43 -31.72 40.49
CA ASP A 454 41.73 -33.13 40.64
C ASP A 454 42.80 -33.30 41.73
N GLU A 455 42.57 -34.30 42.57
CA GLU A 455 43.28 -34.55 43.82
C GLU A 455 44.79 -34.48 43.65
N THR A 456 45.45 -33.66 44.48
CA THR A 456 46.87 -33.85 44.76
C THR A 456 47.03 -35.28 45.31
N PRO A 457 47.79 -36.20 44.67
CA PRO A 457 48.01 -37.49 45.28
C PRO A 457 48.81 -37.25 46.56
N ALA A 458 48.21 -37.57 47.69
CA ALA A 458 48.87 -37.56 48.99
C ALA A 458 50.09 -38.50 48.92
N PRO A 459 51.25 -38.12 49.49
CA PRO A 459 52.40 -39.02 49.55
C PRO A 459 52.07 -40.21 50.45
N ASP A 460 52.18 -41.41 49.90
CA ASP A 460 51.95 -42.68 50.60
C ASP A 460 52.70 -42.74 51.93
N ALA A 461 51.94 -42.98 52.99
CA ALA A 461 52.45 -43.22 54.32
C ALA A 461 53.13 -44.59 54.39
N ALA A 462 54.34 -44.57 54.95
CA ALA A 462 55.19 -45.72 55.22
C ALA A 462 54.43 -46.87 55.91
N THR A 463 54.57 -48.08 55.36
CA THR A 463 54.31 -49.32 56.10
C THR A 463 55.63 -49.93 56.53
N ASP A 464 55.70 -50.11 57.85
CA ASP A 464 56.68 -50.77 58.68
C ASP A 464 57.07 -52.18 58.21
N ALA A 465 58.37 -52.46 58.09
CA ALA A 465 58.92 -53.81 57.99
C ALA A 465 60.30 -53.87 58.68
N ALA A 466 60.32 -54.56 59.82
CA ALA A 466 61.51 -54.90 60.62
C ALA A 466 62.34 -56.05 59.96
N PRO A 467 63.57 -56.35 60.43
CA PRO A 467 64.72 -56.57 59.54
C PRO A 467 65.16 -58.03 59.36
N ALA A 468 65.90 -58.31 58.28
CA ALA A 468 66.74 -59.51 58.14
C ALA A 468 68.04 -59.23 57.37
N THR A 469 69.14 -59.16 58.13
CA THR A 469 70.48 -59.72 57.85
C THR A 469 70.99 -59.89 56.39
N VAL A 470 71.92 -58.99 56.01
CA VAL A 470 73.25 -59.15 55.34
C VAL A 470 73.67 -60.63 55.05
N PRO A 471 74.28 -61.01 53.88
CA PRO A 471 75.51 -60.38 53.38
C PRO A 471 75.84 -60.30 51.87
N ALA A 472 76.66 -59.29 51.57
CA ALA A 472 77.81 -59.21 50.66
C ALA A 472 77.79 -59.96 49.30
N GLN A 473 77.96 -59.19 48.21
CA GLN A 473 79.03 -59.42 47.24
C GLN A 473 79.26 -58.23 46.27
N THR A 474 80.52 -57.78 46.30
CA THR A 474 81.43 -57.09 45.38
C THR A 474 80.95 -56.61 43.99
N PRO A 475 81.45 -55.46 43.48
CA PRO A 475 81.12 -54.91 42.16
C PRO A 475 82.06 -55.39 41.04
N ALA A 476 81.55 -55.45 39.81
CA ALA A 476 82.29 -55.38 38.55
C ALA A 476 81.36 -54.75 37.49
N SER A 477 81.55 -53.47 37.13
CA SER A 477 82.28 -53.03 35.94
C SER A 477 81.85 -53.72 34.64
N ASN A 478 81.12 -52.99 33.79
CA ASN A 478 81.71 -52.46 32.55
C ASN A 478 80.94 -51.23 32.06
#